data_AF-A0A6G3X3J6-F1
#
_entry.id   AF-A0A6G3X3J6-F1
#
_cell.length_a   1.000
_cell.length_b   1.000
_cell.length_c   1.000
_cell.angle_alpha   90.00
_cell.angle_beta   90.00
_cell.angle_gamma   90.00
#
_symmetry.space_group_name_H-M   'P 1'
#
loop_
_entity.id
_entity.type
_entity.pdbx_description
1 polymer ?
#
loop_
_entity_poly.entity_id
_entity_poly.type
_entity_poly.pdbx_seq_one_letter_code
_entity_poly.pdbx_strand_id
1 'polypeptide(L)'
;ADIPVRVLPGVTAANAAAARAGAPLGHDYATISLSDRLKPWEVIAERLRAAASADLVLALYNPGSKSRTWQVGNARDLLLEHRSPDTPVVLARDVGGPTESVRTVRLADVDPAEVDMRTLLIVGSSQTRWVRRGGSDADRSIVWTPRRYPEA
;
A
#
# COMPACT_ATOMS: atom_id res chain seq x y z
N ALA A 1 -36.58 13.27 -2.34
CA ALA A 1 -35.25 13.07 -1.75
C ALA A 1 -35.40 12.72 -0.26
N ASP A 2 -36.38 11.85 0.04
CA ASP A 2 -37.05 11.82 1.35
C ASP A 2 -36.77 10.52 2.13
N ILE A 3 -35.68 9.84 1.79
CA ILE A 3 -35.25 8.62 2.47
C ILE A 3 -34.19 9.02 3.50
N PRO A 4 -34.40 8.76 4.81
CA PRO A 4 -33.37 8.97 5.82
C PRO A 4 -32.15 8.08 5.56
N VAL A 5 -30.96 8.68 5.43
CA VAL A 5 -29.69 7.97 5.23
C VAL A 5 -28.78 8.20 6.45
N ARG A 6 -28.20 7.13 6.98
CA ARG A 6 -27.17 7.20 8.03
C ARG A 6 -25.91 6.46 7.58
N VAL A 7 -24.77 7.16 7.59
CA VAL A 7 -23.45 6.56 7.37
C VAL A 7 -22.81 6.29 8.73
N LEU A 8 -22.39 5.05 8.99
CA LEU A 8 -21.66 4.68 10.19
C LEU A 8 -20.17 4.53 9.86
N PRO A 9 -19.27 5.19 10.61
CA PRO A 9 -17.83 5.05 10.36
C PRO A 9 -17.32 3.67 10.77
N GLY A 10 -16.18 3.29 10.22
CA GLY A 10 -15.45 2.07 10.56
C GLY A 10 -13.96 2.22 10.29
N VAL A 11 -13.17 1.28 10.83
CA VAL A 11 -11.72 1.25 10.58
C VAL A 11 -11.48 0.73 9.16
N THR A 12 -10.83 1.54 8.35
CA THR A 12 -10.47 1.14 6.98
C THR A 12 -9.24 0.24 6.96
N ALA A 13 -9.12 -0.59 5.92
CA ALA A 13 -8.01 -1.54 5.77
C ALA A 13 -6.63 -0.88 5.85
N ALA A 14 -6.44 0.35 5.33
CA ALA A 14 -5.18 1.08 5.40
C ALA A 14 -4.68 1.28 6.82
N ASN A 15 -5.53 1.77 7.74
CA ASN A 15 -5.12 1.97 9.12
C ASN A 15 -4.97 0.64 9.88
N ALA A 16 -5.82 -0.35 9.59
CA ALA A 16 -5.69 -1.68 10.17
C ALA A 16 -4.34 -2.35 9.78
N ALA A 17 -4.00 -2.30 8.49
CA ALA A 17 -2.74 -2.82 7.97
C ALA A 17 -1.53 -2.05 8.51
N ALA A 18 -1.59 -0.72 8.54
CA ALA A 18 -0.53 0.11 9.09
C ALA A 18 -0.24 -0.24 10.56
N ALA A 19 -1.29 -0.44 11.38
CA ALA A 19 -1.15 -0.82 12.78
C ALA A 19 -0.45 -2.18 12.98
N ARG A 20 -0.55 -3.10 12.02
CA ARG A 20 0.19 -4.37 12.03
C ARG A 20 1.67 -4.20 11.63
N ALA A 21 1.92 -3.36 10.63
CA ALA A 21 3.24 -3.16 10.02
C ALA A 21 4.14 -2.15 10.76
N GLY A 22 3.57 -1.29 11.61
CA GLY A 22 4.30 -0.24 12.34
C GLY A 22 3.61 1.12 12.22
N ALA A 23 4.25 2.07 11.56
CA ALA A 23 3.71 3.40 11.27
C ALA A 23 3.99 3.84 9.82
N PRO A 24 3.72 3.01 8.79
CA PRO A 24 4.01 3.38 7.40
C PRO A 24 3.20 4.60 6.93
N LEU A 25 1.99 4.80 7.47
CA LEU A 25 1.11 5.95 7.21
C LEU A 25 1.35 7.11 8.22
N GLY A 26 2.56 7.24 8.74
CA GLY A 26 2.92 8.27 9.74
C GLY A 26 3.11 9.68 9.17
N HIS A 27 3.00 9.83 7.84
CA HIS A 27 3.06 11.08 7.09
C HIS A 27 1.92 11.11 6.05
N ASP A 28 1.85 12.18 5.26
CA ASP A 28 0.93 12.34 4.13
C ASP A 28 0.89 11.08 3.24
N TYR A 29 -0.33 10.63 2.98
CA TYR A 29 -0.57 9.44 2.18
C TYR A 29 -1.83 9.59 1.32
N ALA A 30 -1.88 8.84 0.22
CA ALA A 30 -3.04 8.74 -0.63
C ALA A 30 -3.63 7.33 -0.60
N THR A 31 -4.95 7.23 -0.67
CA THR A 31 -5.65 5.95 -0.89
C THR A 31 -6.10 5.90 -2.35
N ILE A 32 -5.68 4.86 -3.08
CA ILE A 32 -5.96 4.72 -4.51
C ILE A 32 -6.47 3.31 -4.76
N SER A 33 -7.59 3.19 -5.49
CA SER A 33 -8.02 1.89 -5.98
C SER A 33 -7.44 1.59 -7.35
N LEU A 34 -6.84 0.40 -7.49
CA LEU A 34 -6.33 -0.16 -8.76
C LEU A 34 -7.42 -0.83 -9.61
N SER A 35 -8.67 -0.87 -9.15
CA SER A 35 -9.77 -1.42 -9.94
C SER A 35 -10.11 -0.49 -11.11
N ASP A 36 -9.96 -1.03 -12.31
CA ASP A 36 -10.24 -0.41 -13.60
C ASP A 36 -11.67 -0.72 -14.13
N ARG A 37 -12.49 -1.43 -13.35
CA ARG A 37 -13.81 -1.94 -13.79
C ARG A 37 -14.73 -0.85 -14.37
N LEU A 38 -14.71 0.35 -13.78
CA LEU A 38 -15.55 1.49 -14.15
C LEU A 38 -14.71 2.75 -14.45
N LYS A 39 -13.39 2.59 -14.53
CA LYS A 39 -12.44 3.70 -14.65
C LYS A 39 -11.26 3.21 -15.50
N PRO A 40 -10.96 3.86 -16.63
CA PRO A 40 -9.81 3.49 -17.46
C PRO A 40 -8.51 3.48 -16.65
N TRP A 41 -7.61 2.56 -16.99
CA TRP A 41 -6.32 2.41 -16.33
C TRP A 41 -5.50 3.69 -16.36
N GLU A 42 -5.58 4.44 -17.46
CA GLU A 42 -4.84 5.68 -17.68
C GLU A 42 -5.15 6.71 -16.57
N VAL A 43 -6.40 6.74 -16.09
CA VAL A 43 -6.81 7.59 -14.97
C VAL A 43 -6.23 7.11 -13.64
N ILE A 44 -5.99 5.80 -13.48
CA ILE A 44 -5.32 5.22 -12.30
C ILE A 44 -3.84 5.54 -12.35
N ALA A 45 -3.20 5.29 -13.50
CA ALA A 45 -1.79 5.54 -13.74
C ALA A 45 -1.44 7.02 -13.51
N GLU A 46 -2.26 7.95 -14.00
CA GLU A 46 -2.04 9.38 -13.77
C GLU A 46 -2.11 9.76 -12.28
N ARG A 47 -3.07 9.18 -11.54
CA ARG A 47 -3.16 9.40 -10.08
C ARG A 47 -1.98 8.81 -9.33
N LEU A 48 -1.51 7.62 -9.74
CA LEU A 48 -0.32 7.01 -9.16
C LEU A 48 0.91 7.88 -9.42
N ARG A 49 1.11 8.35 -10.66
CA ARG A 49 2.21 9.24 -11.04
C ARG A 49 2.18 10.55 -10.26
N ALA A 50 1.01 11.18 -10.14
CA ALA A 50 0.85 12.41 -9.37
C ALA A 50 1.17 12.21 -7.88
N ALA A 51 0.59 11.18 -7.25
CA ALA A 51 0.83 10.89 -5.84
C ALA A 51 2.29 10.46 -5.58
N ALA A 52 2.90 9.73 -6.53
CA ALA A 52 4.29 9.35 -6.46
C ALA A 52 5.21 10.59 -6.59
N SER A 53 4.95 11.46 -7.56
CA SER A 53 5.73 12.70 -7.76
C SER A 53 5.65 13.65 -6.56
N ALA A 54 4.52 13.66 -5.85
CA ALA A 54 4.33 14.39 -4.59
C ALA A 54 4.95 13.70 -3.36
N ASP A 55 5.72 12.63 -3.56
CA ASP A 55 6.36 11.81 -2.51
C ASP A 55 5.42 11.27 -1.42
N LEU A 56 4.16 11.01 -1.77
CA LEU A 56 3.18 10.46 -0.82
C LEU A 56 3.44 8.96 -0.59
N VAL A 57 3.10 8.49 0.61
CA VAL A 57 2.89 7.06 0.88
C VAL A 57 1.58 6.63 0.20
N LEU A 58 1.52 5.43 -0.37
CA LEU A 58 0.35 4.97 -1.12
C LEU A 58 -0.29 3.75 -0.49
N ALA A 59 -1.57 3.84 -0.11
CA ALA A 59 -2.39 2.69 0.25
C ALA A 59 -3.24 2.25 -0.95
N LEU A 60 -2.86 1.13 -1.58
CA LEU A 60 -3.48 0.64 -2.81
C LEU A 60 -4.56 -0.41 -2.50
N TYR A 61 -5.80 -0.06 -2.82
CA TYR A 61 -7.00 -0.88 -2.62
C TYR A 61 -7.37 -1.63 -3.90
N ASN A 62 -8.02 -2.78 -3.72
CA ASN A 62 -8.47 -3.64 -4.82
C ASN A 62 -7.33 -3.94 -5.81
N PRO A 63 -6.14 -4.37 -5.34
CA PRO A 63 -4.94 -4.36 -6.15
C PRO A 63 -4.97 -5.39 -7.30
N GLY A 64 -5.62 -6.53 -7.11
CA GLY A 64 -5.70 -7.57 -8.14
C GLY A 64 -6.82 -8.56 -7.86
N SER A 65 -7.29 -9.24 -8.92
CA SER A 65 -8.26 -10.33 -8.82
C SER A 65 -7.77 -11.54 -9.61
N LYS A 66 -8.37 -12.72 -9.41
CA LYS A 66 -7.97 -13.95 -10.12
C LYS A 66 -7.91 -13.81 -11.65
N SER A 67 -8.66 -12.87 -12.23
CA SER A 67 -8.69 -12.59 -13.68
C SER A 67 -7.92 -11.33 -14.09
N ARG A 68 -7.39 -10.55 -13.15
CA ARG A 68 -6.76 -9.24 -13.37
C ARG A 68 -5.53 -9.11 -12.49
N THR A 69 -4.42 -9.63 -13.02
CA THR A 69 -3.13 -9.73 -12.34
C THR A 69 -2.12 -8.70 -12.83
N TRP A 70 -2.40 -8.01 -13.95
CA TRP A 70 -1.46 -7.10 -14.59
C TRP A 70 -1.37 -5.73 -13.92
N GLN A 71 -2.44 -5.26 -13.25
CA GLN A 71 -2.50 -3.93 -12.66
C GLN A 71 -1.45 -3.73 -11.56
N VAL A 72 -1.19 -4.76 -10.75
CA VAL A 72 -0.15 -4.70 -9.71
C VAL A 72 1.24 -4.57 -10.34
N GLY A 73 1.50 -5.34 -11.40
CA GLY A 73 2.77 -5.26 -12.16
C GLY A 73 2.96 -3.87 -12.76
N ASN A 74 1.96 -3.35 -13.47
CA ASN A 74 2.04 -2.02 -14.07
C ASN A 74 2.12 -0.90 -13.02
N ALA A 75 1.43 -1.03 -11.88
CA ALA A 75 1.57 -0.09 -10.78
C ALA A 75 2.99 -0.12 -10.18
N ARG A 76 3.56 -1.31 -9.97
CA ARG A 76 4.94 -1.48 -9.51
C ARG A 76 5.92 -0.81 -10.48
N ASP A 77 5.82 -1.14 -11.76
CA ASP A 77 6.75 -0.66 -12.79
C ASP A 77 6.66 0.88 -12.93
N LEU A 78 5.44 1.44 -12.91
CA LEU A 78 5.24 2.89 -12.87
C LEU A 78 5.86 3.52 -11.62
N LEU A 79 5.64 2.93 -10.43
CA LEU A 79 6.18 3.49 -9.20
C LEU A 79 7.71 3.42 -9.13
N LEU A 80 8.34 2.43 -9.78
CA LEU A 80 9.80 2.34 -9.93
C LEU A 80 10.39 3.49 -10.76
N GLU A 81 9.60 4.20 -11.58
CA GLU A 81 10.02 5.45 -12.23
C GLU A 81 10.22 6.60 -11.22
N HIS A 82 9.61 6.51 -10.03
CA HIS A 82 9.56 7.58 -9.03
C HIS A 82 10.17 7.23 -7.66
N ARG A 83 10.51 5.96 -7.45
CA ARG A 83 10.91 5.42 -6.15
C ARG A 83 12.13 4.54 -6.29
N SER A 84 12.93 4.46 -5.24
CA SER A 84 14.00 3.47 -5.16
C SER A 84 13.41 2.05 -5.27
N PRO A 85 14.07 1.11 -5.98
CA PRO A 85 13.72 -0.30 -5.96
C PRO A 85 13.61 -0.88 -4.54
N ASP A 86 14.40 -0.35 -3.58
CA ASP A 86 14.42 -0.79 -2.18
C ASP A 86 13.30 -0.17 -1.33
N THR A 87 12.42 0.66 -1.90
CA THR A 87 11.29 1.27 -1.18
C THR A 87 10.44 0.18 -0.54
N PRO A 88 10.14 0.23 0.77
CA PRO A 88 9.39 -0.81 1.43
C PRO A 88 7.93 -0.81 0.97
N VAL A 89 7.44 -2.01 0.64
CA VAL A 89 6.03 -2.28 0.32
C VAL A 89 5.48 -3.29 1.32
N VAL A 90 4.47 -2.88 2.08
CA VAL A 90 3.73 -3.78 2.97
C VAL A 90 2.66 -4.49 2.16
N LEU A 91 2.68 -5.83 2.18
CA LEU A 91 1.61 -6.68 1.68
C LEU A 91 0.81 -7.17 2.88
N ALA A 92 -0.36 -6.58 3.08
CA ALA A 92 -1.23 -6.87 4.21
C ALA A 92 -2.48 -7.60 3.70
N ARG A 93 -2.45 -8.93 3.79
CA ARG A 93 -3.53 -9.80 3.36
C ARG A 93 -4.41 -10.17 4.55
N ASP A 94 -5.72 -10.06 4.36
CA ASP A 94 -6.72 -10.56 5.31
C ASP A 94 -6.58 -10.03 6.75
N VAL A 95 -6.23 -8.75 6.90
CA VAL A 95 -6.06 -8.14 8.24
C VAL A 95 -7.35 -8.20 9.04
N GLY A 96 -7.28 -8.74 10.25
CA GLY A 96 -8.38 -9.04 11.15
C GLY A 96 -9.08 -10.38 10.87
N GLY A 97 -8.67 -11.09 9.83
CA GLY A 97 -9.24 -12.37 9.43
C GLY A 97 -8.40 -13.59 9.85
N PRO A 98 -8.92 -14.81 9.63
CA PRO A 98 -8.26 -16.06 10.03
C PRO A 98 -7.01 -16.39 9.22
N THR A 99 -6.82 -15.76 8.06
CA THR A 99 -5.65 -15.95 7.18
C THR A 99 -4.79 -14.68 7.09
N GLU A 100 -4.82 -13.85 8.14
CA GLU A 100 -4.03 -12.62 8.24
C GLU A 100 -2.54 -12.93 7.98
N SER A 101 -1.97 -12.19 7.04
CA SER A 101 -0.54 -12.23 6.76
C SER A 101 -0.07 -10.82 6.42
N VAL A 102 0.93 -10.35 7.15
CA VAL A 102 1.52 -9.02 6.94
C VAL A 102 3.02 -9.20 6.80
N ARG A 103 3.53 -8.89 5.61
CA ARG A 103 4.96 -8.91 5.31
C ARG A 103 5.36 -7.64 4.59
N THR A 104 6.66 -7.36 4.62
CA THR A 104 7.24 -6.24 3.87
C THR A 104 8.26 -6.79 2.88
N VAL A 105 8.20 -6.29 1.66
CA VAL A 105 9.16 -6.58 0.58
C VAL A 105 9.67 -5.27 0.00
N ARG A 106 10.69 -5.34 -0.85
CA ARG A 106 11.12 -4.18 -1.64
C ARG A 106 10.17 -3.98 -2.81
N LEU A 107 10.02 -2.74 -3.29
CA LEU A 107 9.18 -2.41 -4.43
C LEU A 107 9.54 -3.24 -5.67
N ALA A 108 10.84 -3.44 -5.92
CA ALA A 108 11.32 -4.28 -7.02
C ALA A 108 10.88 -5.75 -6.90
N ASP A 109 10.68 -6.24 -5.68
CA ASP A 109 10.38 -7.64 -5.38
C ASP A 109 8.87 -7.90 -5.24
N VAL A 110 8.01 -6.90 -5.53
CA VAL A 110 6.57 -7.12 -5.53
C VAL A 110 6.22 -8.08 -6.67
N ASP A 111 5.80 -9.29 -6.29
CA ASP A 111 5.26 -10.30 -7.20
C ASP A 111 3.73 -10.15 -7.31
N PRO A 112 3.18 -9.75 -8.47
CA PRO A 112 1.75 -9.67 -8.70
C PRO A 112 0.99 -10.98 -8.42
N ALA A 113 1.64 -12.15 -8.54
CA ALA A 113 1.01 -13.44 -8.31
C ALA A 113 0.66 -13.69 -6.83
N GLU A 114 1.32 -12.98 -5.90
CA GLU A 114 1.09 -13.10 -4.46
C GLU A 114 0.03 -12.12 -3.93
N VAL A 115 -0.58 -11.33 -4.82
CA VAL A 115 -1.54 -10.27 -4.47
C VAL A 115 -2.94 -10.65 -4.94
N ASP A 116 -3.87 -10.81 -3.99
CA ASP A 116 -5.27 -11.14 -4.26
C ASP A 116 -6.23 -10.02 -3.79
N MET A 117 -7.55 -10.24 -3.94
CA MET A 117 -8.58 -9.27 -3.56
C MET A 117 -8.66 -8.97 -2.06
N ARG A 118 -8.02 -9.76 -1.21
CA ARG A 118 -7.94 -9.56 0.25
C ARG A 118 -6.64 -8.87 0.67
N THR A 119 -5.77 -8.55 -0.29
CA THR A 119 -4.50 -7.87 -0.02
C THR A 119 -4.68 -6.35 -0.16
N LEU A 120 -4.16 -5.61 0.81
CA LEU A 120 -3.85 -4.19 0.69
C LEU A 120 -2.34 -4.03 0.52
N LEU A 121 -1.92 -3.16 -0.40
CA LEU A 121 -0.51 -2.74 -0.51
C LEU A 121 -0.33 -1.38 0.15
N ILE A 122 0.71 -1.21 0.97
CA ILE A 122 1.18 0.10 1.40
C ILE A 122 2.59 0.31 0.84
N VAL A 123 2.71 1.19 -0.15
CA VAL A 123 3.99 1.54 -0.78
C VAL A 123 4.54 2.78 -0.09
N GLY A 124 5.77 2.69 0.42
CA GLY A 124 6.46 3.81 1.07
C GLY A 124 6.71 5.02 0.16
N SER A 125 6.94 6.16 0.81
CA SER A 125 7.58 7.35 0.23
C SER A 125 9.09 7.16 0.14
N SER A 126 9.80 8.14 -0.43
CA SER A 126 11.26 8.20 -0.41
C SER A 126 11.85 8.21 1.00
N GLN A 127 11.09 8.66 2.00
CA GLN A 127 11.51 8.75 3.39
C GLN A 127 11.16 7.50 4.20
N THR A 128 10.33 6.60 3.68
CA THR A 128 9.86 5.43 4.42
C THR A 128 11.01 4.46 4.65
N ARG A 129 11.17 4.05 5.91
CA ARG A 129 12.21 3.12 6.35
C ARG A 129 11.58 1.84 6.86
N TRP A 130 12.39 0.78 6.83
CA TRP A 130 12.03 -0.48 7.45
C TRP A 130 13.25 -1.16 8.05
N VAL A 131 13.04 -1.93 9.11
CA VAL A 131 14.06 -2.76 9.74
C VAL A 131 13.48 -4.13 10.07
N ARG A 132 14.28 -5.17 9.88
CA ARG A 132 13.96 -6.51 10.38
C ARG A 132 14.40 -6.58 11.84
N ARG A 133 13.50 -6.94 12.76
CA ARG A 133 13.88 -7.16 14.16
C ARG A 133 14.28 -8.62 14.36
N GLY A 134 15.45 -8.85 14.97
CA GLY A 134 15.82 -10.17 15.49
C GLY A 134 15.16 -10.47 16.84
N GLY A 135 14.89 -11.74 17.15
CA GLY A 135 14.28 -12.20 18.40
C GLY A 135 13.34 -13.40 18.21
N SER A 136 12.49 -13.72 19.20
CA SER A 136 11.47 -14.79 19.11
C SER A 136 10.38 -14.54 18.05
N ASP A 137 10.41 -13.37 17.41
CA ASP A 137 9.50 -12.89 16.35
C ASP A 137 10.32 -12.57 15.07
N ALA A 138 11.34 -13.40 14.77
CA ALA A 138 12.46 -13.16 13.85
C ALA A 138 12.12 -12.80 12.39
N ASP A 139 10.86 -12.88 11.99
CA ASP A 139 10.42 -12.56 10.63
C ASP A 139 9.67 -11.24 10.49
N ARG A 140 9.47 -10.52 11.60
CA ARG A 140 8.67 -9.31 11.57
C ARG A 140 9.51 -8.08 11.22
N SER A 141 9.14 -7.46 10.11
CA SER A 141 9.67 -6.15 9.71
C SER A 141 8.80 -5.03 10.28
N ILE A 142 9.43 -3.98 10.77
CA ILE A 142 8.74 -2.76 11.19
C ILE A 142 8.99 -1.68 10.15
N VAL A 143 7.91 -1.10 9.63
CA VAL A 143 7.93 -0.03 8.63
C VAL A 143 7.43 1.26 9.25
N TRP A 144 8.11 2.37 8.98
CA TRP A 144 7.65 3.69 9.39
C TRP A 144 8.08 4.78 8.42
N THR A 145 7.27 5.82 8.32
CA THR A 145 7.66 7.05 7.61
C THR A 145 8.01 8.11 8.66
N PRO A 146 9.27 8.56 8.75
CA PRO A 146 9.68 9.61 9.68
C PRO A 146 8.86 10.89 9.45
N ARG A 147 8.54 11.60 10.54
CA ARG A 147 7.86 12.90 10.48
C ARG A 147 8.81 14.07 10.17
N ARG A 148 10.12 13.79 10.09
CA ARG A 148 11.16 14.80 9.86
C ARG A 148 11.78 14.51 8.50
N TYR A 149 11.85 15.52 7.65
CA TYR A 149 12.62 15.48 6.44
C TYR A 149 14.09 15.80 6.75
N PRO A 150 15.05 15.22 6.01
CA PRO A 150 16.43 15.68 6.04
C PRO A 150 16.47 17.18 5.74
N GLU A 151 17.27 17.94 6.49
CA GLU A 151 17.61 19.30 6.10
C GLU A 151 18.37 19.23 4.76
N ALA A 152 18.07 20.17 3.86
CA ALA A 152 18.64 20.23 2.52
C ALA A 152 20.12 20.63 2.53
#